data_AF-A0A454A9P9-F1
#
_entry.id   AF-A0A454A9P9-F1
#
_cell.length_a   1.000
_cell.length_b   1.000
_cell.length_c   1.000
_cell.angle_alpha   90.00
_cell.angle_beta   90.00
_cell.angle_gamma   90.00
#
_symmetry.space_group_name_H-M   'P 1'
#
loop_
_entity.id
_entity.type
_entity.pdbx_description
1 polymer ?
#
loop_
_entity_poly.entity_id
_entity_poly.type
_entity_poly.pdbx_seq_one_letter_code
_entity_poly.pdbx_strand_id
1 'polypeptide(L)' 'MWVICHLFGINRSVYYAQVKRPVNVQRIELRSWVRAFHALSRGAAGSRVISQMLRQSGVDAGRWLAR' A
#
# COMPACT_ATOMS: atom_id res chain seq x y z
N MET A 1 20.40 13.87 9.13
CA MET A 1 19.28 12.93 9.37
C MET A 1 18.89 12.74 10.85
N TRP A 2 19.55 13.37 11.84
CA TRP A 2 19.10 13.25 13.26
C TRP A 2 17.83 14.04 13.54
N VAL A 3 17.70 15.23 12.97
CA VAL A 3 16.54 16.12 13.15
C VAL A 3 15.22 15.42 12.85
N ILE A 4 15.15 14.69 11.74
CA ILE A 4 13.94 13.95 11.32
C ILE A 4 13.66 12.80 12.29
N CYS A 5 14.68 12.01 12.65
CA CYS A 5 14.53 10.90 13.58
C CYS A 5 14.05 11.38 14.97
N HIS A 6 14.60 12.49 15.46
CA HIS A 6 14.23 13.08 16.74
C HIS A 6 12.81 13.67 16.72
N LEU A 7 12.45 14.38 15.64
CA LEU A 7 11.12 14.96 15.46
C LEU A 7 10.01 13.90 15.50
N PHE A 8 10.24 12.76 14.84
CA PHE A 8 9.27 11.66 14.78
C PHE A 8 9.44 10.63 15.92
N GLY A 9 10.39 10.83 16.83
CA GLY A 9 10.67 9.88 17.92
C GLY A 9 11.16 8.50 17.46
N ILE A 10 11.78 8.42 16.27
CA ILE A 10 12.23 7.16 15.66
C ILE A 10 13.73 6.97 15.92
N ASN A 11 14.13 5.74 16.25
CA ASN A 11 15.55 5.43 16.38
C ASN A 11 16.25 5.46 15.00
N ARG A 12 17.47 6.03 14.95
CA ARG A 12 18.29 6.08 13.73
C ARG A 12 18.49 4.70 13.11
N SER A 13 18.62 3.65 13.92
CA SER A 13 18.78 2.27 13.43
C SER A 13 17.58 1.81 12.59
N VAL A 14 16.36 2.11 13.05
CA VAL A 14 15.11 1.80 12.34
C VAL A 14 15.00 2.59 11.04
N TYR A 15 15.36 3.86 11.07
CA TYR A 15 15.38 4.71 9.88
C TYR A 15 16.29 4.11 8.79
N TYR A 16 17.54 3.80 9.12
CA TYR A 16 18.48 3.23 8.14
C TYR A 16 18.08 1.82 7.69
N ALA A 17 17.50 1.00 8.57
CA ALA A 17 16.96 -0.30 8.19
C ALA A 17 15.80 -0.16 7.18
N GLN A 18 14.93 0.84 7.37
CA GLN A 18 13.78 1.08 6.49
C GLN A 18 14.20 1.66 5.14
N VAL A 19 15.17 2.58 5.11
CA VAL A 19 15.71 3.16 3.86
C VAL A 19 16.37 2.08 2.99
N LYS A 20 17.00 1.08 3.61
CA LYS A 20 17.63 -0.05 2.87
C LYS A 20 16.63 -1.05 2.31
N ARG A 21 15.34 -1.00 2.70
CA ARG A 21 14.33 -1.92 2.18
C ARG A 21 13.89 -1.47 0.79
N PRO A 22 13.87 -2.35 -0.21
CA PRO A 22 13.39 -1.99 -1.54
C PRO A 22 11.90 -1.65 -1.48
N VAL A 23 11.54 -0.51 -2.06
CA VAL A 23 10.16 -0.08 -2.20
C VAL A 23 9.54 -0.83 -3.38
N ASN A 24 8.53 -1.67 -3.10
CA ASN A 24 7.77 -2.32 -4.15
C ASN A 24 6.73 -1.34 -4.72
N VAL A 25 7.07 -0.70 -5.83
CA VAL A 25 6.23 0.31 -6.50
C VAL A 25 4.88 -0.29 -6.92
N GLN A 26 4.87 -1.50 -7.46
CA GLN A 26 3.62 -2.19 -7.85
C GLN A 26 2.67 -2.34 -6.66
N ARG A 27 3.21 -2.62 -5.47
CA ARG A 27 2.40 -2.73 -4.25
C ARG A 27 1.83 -1.38 -3.80
N ILE A 28 2.55 -0.28 -4.02
CA ILE A 28 2.05 1.07 -3.72
C ILE A 28 0.91 1.43 -4.67
N GLU A 29 1.11 1.22 -5.96
CA GLU A 29 0.08 1.46 -6.99
C GLU A 29 -1.17 0.62 -6.68
N LEU A 30 -1.01 -0.67 -6.41
CA LEU A 30 -2.12 -1.54 -6.11
C LEU A 30 -2.87 -1.12 -4.83
N ARG A 31 -2.18 -0.63 -3.80
CA ARG A 31 -2.81 -0.03 -2.62
C ARG A 31 -3.60 1.24 -2.96
N SER A 32 -3.12 2.05 -3.91
CA SER A 32 -3.84 3.25 -4.35
C SER A 32 -5.15 2.87 -5.06
N TRP A 33 -5.11 1.88 -5.95
CA TRP A 33 -6.30 1.35 -6.63
C TRP A 33 -7.31 0.75 -5.65
N VAL A 34 -6.86 -0.07 -4.70
CA VAL A 34 -7.72 -0.65 -3.65
C VAL A 34 -8.44 0.45 -2.87
N ARG A 35 -7.72 1.51 -2.49
CA ARG A 35 -8.32 2.66 -1.78
C ARG A 35 -9.34 3.40 -2.64
N ALA A 36 -9.04 3.60 -3.93
CA ALA A 36 -9.94 4.25 -4.86
C ALA A 36 -11.26 3.46 -5.02
N PHE A 37 -11.19 2.15 -5.24
CA PHE A 37 -12.39 1.30 -5.36
C PHE A 37 -13.18 1.22 -4.05
N HIS A 38 -12.48 1.13 -2.92
CA HIS A 38 -13.14 1.13 -1.61
C HIS A 38 -13.89 2.45 -1.36
N ALA A 39 -13.26 3.59 -1.69
CA ALA A 39 -13.89 4.90 -1.58
C ALA A 39 -15.08 5.05 -2.54
N LEU A 40 -14.94 4.61 -3.80
CA LEU A 40 -16.02 4.62 -4.81
C LEU A 40 -17.25 3.83 -4.33
N SER A 41 -17.02 2.71 -3.64
CA SER A 41 -18.08 1.88 -3.08
C SER A 41 -18.68 2.42 -1.78
N ARG A 42 -18.21 3.57 -1.26
CA ARG A 42 -18.54 4.09 0.07
C ARG A 42 -18.26 3.08 1.20
N GLY A 43 -17.22 2.27 1.03
CA GLY A 43 -16.83 1.22 1.97
C GLY A 43 -17.66 -0.06 1.93
N ALA A 44 -18.59 -0.20 0.98
CA ALA A 44 -19.38 -1.43 0.83
C ALA A 44 -18.61 -2.55 0.10
N ALA A 45 -17.62 -2.21 -0.74
CA ALA A 45 -16.86 -3.19 -1.50
C ALA A 45 -15.85 -3.91 -0.60
N GLY A 46 -16.18 -5.16 -0.25
CA GLY A 46 -15.24 -6.08 0.41
C GLY A 46 -14.13 -6.55 -0.54
N SER A 47 -13.16 -7.29 0.03
CA SER A 47 -11.97 -7.79 -0.67
C SER A 47 -12.28 -8.54 -1.98
N ARG A 48 -13.35 -9.35 -2.00
CA ARG A 48 -13.80 -10.09 -3.19
C ARG A 48 -14.25 -9.15 -4.32
N VAL A 49 -15.01 -8.12 -3.98
CA VAL A 49 -15.52 -7.12 -4.93
C VAL A 49 -14.37 -6.27 -5.46
N ILE A 50 -13.47 -5.82 -4.59
CA ILE A 50 -12.28 -5.06 -4.99
C ILE A 50 -11.37 -5.88 -5.91
N SER A 51 -11.15 -7.17 -5.60
CA SER A 51 -10.35 -8.06 -6.46
C SER A 51 -10.97 -8.22 -7.85
N GLN A 52 -12.30 -8.29 -7.93
CA GLN A 52 -13.02 -8.35 -9.19
C GLN A 52 -12.90 -7.03 -9.96
N MET A 53 -13.04 -5.88 -9.30
CA MET A 53 -12.86 -4.55 -9.91
C MET A 53 -11.43 -4.34 -10.42
N LEU A 54 -10.42 -4.81 -9.68
CA LEU A 54 -9.02 -4.75 -10.11
C LEU A 54 -8.78 -5.57 -11.38
N ARG A 55 -9.32 -6.80 -11.44
CA ARG A 55 -9.25 -7.64 -12.63
C ARG A 55 -9.95 -7.02 -13.83
N GLN A 56 -11.13 -6.43 -13.62
CA GLN A 56 -11.86 -5.70 -14.68
C GLN A 56 -11.05 -4.49 -15.19
N SER A 57 -10.24 -3.89 -14.34
CA SER A 57 -9.37 -2.75 -14.67
C SER A 57 -8.04 -3.17 -15.29
N GLY A 58 -7.85 -4.46 -15.61
CA GLY A 58 -6.63 -4.99 -16.22
C GLY A 58 -5.45 -5.15 -15.26
N VAL A 59 -5.64 -4.93 -13.96
CA VAL A 59 -4.61 -5.17 -12.94
C VAL A 59 -4.75 -6.60 -12.47
N ASP A 60 -3.74 -7.44 -12.74
CA ASP A 60 -3.70 -8.81 -12.21
C ASP A 60 -3.40 -8.80 -10.69
N ALA A 61 -4.44 -8.48 -9.93
CA ALA A 61 -4.42 -8.55 -8.48
C ALA A 61 -4.56 -10.02 -8.05
N GLY A 62 -3.46 -10.76 -8.11
CA GLY A 62 -3.36 -12.09 -7.52
C GLY A 62 -3.64 -12.09 -6.01
N ARG A 63 -3.94 -13.29 -5.46
CA ARG A 63 -4.35 -13.56 -4.07
C ARG A 63 -3.40 -13.01 -2.97
N TRP A 64 -2.19 -12.59 -3.35
CA TRP A 64 -1.12 -12.14 -2.46
C TRP A 64 -0.94 -10.61 -2.35
N LEU A 65 -1.61 -9.83 -3.19
CA LEU A 65 -1.37 -8.38 -3.28
C LEU A 65 -2.26 -7.54 -2.33
N ALA A 66 -3.24 -8.17 -1.67
CA ALA A 66 -4.22 -7.52 -0.79
C ALA A 66 -3.87 -7.58 0.72
N ARG A 67 -2.58 -7.68 1.10
CA ARG A 67 -2.11 -7.58 2.50
C ARG A 67 -1.23 -6.34 2.73
#